data_AF-A0A7W8E955-F1
#
_entry.id   AF-A0A7W8E955-F1
#
_cell.length_a   1.000
_cell.length_b   1.000
_cell.length_c   1.000
_cell.angle_alpha   90.00
_cell.angle_beta   90.00
_cell.angle_gamma   90.00
#
_symmetry.space_group_name_H-M   'P 1'
#
loop_
_entity.id
_entity.type
_entity.pdbx_description
1 polymer ?
#
loop_
_entity_poly.entity_id
_entity_poly.type
_entity_poly.pdbx_seq_one_letter_code
_entity_poly.pdbx_strand_id
1 'polypeptide(L)'
;MEPSPPSPSVTPKSPGIIVSAEFLRFFIVIFILGSLFLGVPYGLRLYRNSWAAPGLHPDTALTGEWVGILKPPSRPAPPDLSPNPFVAESDRQEAIRELRQQKQDDFDNVRAIFVRTSLDPFHIASASLRGSVTMCGRDGKLINYAFTTNRVSNAGMSLILYNDTQSQFGNLDATLHEGVLAADYHGFEPYLLGDLRRGSRQDFEQACASLTASARQPAQ
;
A
#
# COMPACT_ATOMS: atom_id res chain seq x y z
N MET A 1 -57.40 -73.64 2.96
CA MET A 1 -56.42 -72.63 2.53
C MET A 1 -56.34 -71.61 3.64
N GLU A 2 -55.29 -71.71 4.45
CA GLU A 2 -55.05 -70.81 5.59
C GLU A 2 -53.88 -69.89 5.17
N PRO A 3 -54.02 -68.55 5.27
CA PRO A 3 -52.99 -67.65 4.78
C PRO A 3 -51.85 -67.52 5.81
N SER A 4 -50.61 -67.66 5.34
CA SER A 4 -49.40 -67.42 6.14
C SER A 4 -49.30 -65.97 6.62
N PRO A 5 -48.71 -65.70 7.79
CA PRO A 5 -48.56 -64.34 8.31
C PRO A 5 -47.52 -63.55 7.48
N PRO A 6 -47.66 -62.21 7.39
CA PRO A 6 -46.72 -61.38 6.64
C PRO A 6 -45.37 -61.30 7.37
N SER A 7 -44.29 -61.42 6.61
CA SER A 7 -42.93 -61.22 7.13
C SER A 7 -42.73 -59.77 7.58
N PRO A 8 -42.04 -59.52 8.71
CA PRO A 8 -41.78 -58.17 9.17
C PRO A 8 -40.79 -57.47 8.23
N SER A 9 -41.22 -56.33 7.67
CA SER A 9 -40.37 -55.42 6.91
C SER A 9 -39.31 -54.80 7.84
N VAL A 10 -38.04 -55.11 7.60
CA VAL A 10 -36.93 -54.43 8.25
C VAL A 10 -36.62 -53.14 7.48
N THR A 11 -37.14 -52.03 7.96
CA THR A 11 -36.70 -50.70 7.50
C THR A 11 -35.36 -50.39 8.17
N PRO A 12 -34.26 -50.14 7.43
CA PRO A 12 -33.01 -49.73 8.04
C PRO A 12 -33.18 -48.31 8.59
N LYS A 13 -33.14 -48.15 9.92
CA LYS A 13 -33.00 -46.84 10.55
C LYS A 13 -31.65 -46.26 10.15
N SER A 14 -31.66 -45.20 9.37
CA SER A 14 -30.51 -44.33 9.16
C SER A 14 -29.92 -43.94 10.52
N PRO A 15 -28.59 -44.01 10.74
CA PRO A 15 -28.00 -43.58 11.99
C PRO A 15 -28.13 -42.06 12.10
N GLY A 16 -29.18 -41.60 12.79
CA GLY A 16 -29.29 -40.22 13.23
C GLY A 16 -28.13 -39.95 14.17
N ILE A 17 -27.29 -38.97 13.84
CA ILE A 17 -26.26 -38.48 14.74
C ILE A 17 -26.98 -37.88 15.95
N ILE A 18 -27.08 -38.64 17.04
CA ILE A 18 -27.60 -38.13 18.32
C ILE A 18 -26.48 -37.31 18.94
N VAL A 19 -26.45 -36.02 18.62
CA VAL A 19 -25.61 -35.05 19.33
C VAL A 19 -26.17 -34.94 20.73
N SER A 20 -25.49 -35.52 21.72
CA SER A 20 -25.94 -35.39 23.11
C SER A 20 -25.90 -33.92 23.53
N ALA A 21 -26.84 -33.49 24.38
CA ALA A 21 -26.86 -32.13 24.89
C ALA A 21 -25.54 -31.75 25.57
N GLU A 22 -24.85 -32.73 26.17
CA GLU A 22 -23.53 -32.57 26.77
C GLU A 22 -22.43 -32.33 25.72
N PHE A 23 -22.48 -33.01 24.58
CA PHE A 23 -21.58 -32.73 23.45
C PHE A 23 -21.82 -31.32 22.92
N LEU A 24 -23.07 -30.91 22.71
CA LEU A 24 -23.39 -29.55 22.27
C LEU A 24 -22.91 -28.48 23.26
N ARG A 25 -23.12 -28.69 24.57
CA ARG A 25 -22.63 -27.81 25.64
C ARG A 25 -21.11 -27.69 25.63
N PHE A 26 -20.41 -28.81 25.49
CA PHE A 26 -18.95 -28.83 25.40
C PHE A 26 -18.43 -28.01 24.20
N PHE A 27 -19.05 -28.15 23.02
CA PHE A 27 -18.71 -27.36 21.84
C PHE A 27 -18.99 -25.88 22.02
N ILE A 28 -20.13 -25.51 22.63
CA ILE A 28 -20.45 -24.11 22.93
C ILE A 28 -19.43 -23.53 23.90
N VAL A 29 -19.05 -24.26 24.95
CA VAL A 29 -18.05 -23.80 25.93
C VAL A 29 -16.68 -23.64 25.29
N ILE A 30 -16.23 -24.59 24.46
CA ILE A 30 -14.97 -24.46 23.71
C ILE A 30 -15.04 -23.29 22.73
N PHE A 31 -16.17 -23.10 22.04
CA PHE A 31 -16.33 -21.99 21.10
C PHE A 31 -16.31 -20.64 21.81
N ILE A 32 -16.98 -20.51 22.95
CA ILE A 32 -16.99 -19.29 23.77
C ILE A 32 -15.59 -19.03 24.36
N LEU A 33 -14.95 -20.04 24.96
CA LEU A 33 -13.60 -19.91 25.50
C LEU A 33 -12.61 -19.58 24.39
N GLY A 34 -12.65 -20.28 23.26
CA GLY A 34 -11.81 -20.00 22.09
C GLY A 34 -12.03 -18.60 21.55
N SER A 35 -13.28 -18.14 21.46
CA SER A 35 -13.62 -16.78 21.04
C SER A 35 -13.18 -15.73 22.05
N LEU A 36 -13.21 -16.01 23.35
CA LEU A 36 -12.69 -15.12 24.39
C LEU A 36 -11.16 -15.05 24.36
N PHE A 37 -10.49 -16.21 24.30
CA PHE A 37 -9.04 -16.31 24.30
C PHE A 37 -8.39 -15.81 23.01
N LEU A 38 -9.08 -15.87 21.88
CA LEU A 38 -8.57 -15.35 20.60
C LEU A 38 -9.13 -13.97 20.28
N GLY A 39 -10.44 -13.78 20.46
CA GLY A 39 -11.16 -12.57 20.06
C GLY A 39 -10.89 -11.36 20.95
N VAL A 40 -10.78 -11.51 22.26
CA VAL A 40 -10.46 -10.39 23.16
C VAL A 40 -9.05 -9.82 22.91
N PRO A 41 -7.97 -10.63 22.90
CA PRO A 41 -6.64 -10.10 22.60
C PRO A 41 -6.51 -9.60 21.16
N TYR A 42 -7.22 -10.19 20.21
CA TYR A 42 -7.29 -9.69 18.83
C TYR A 42 -7.98 -8.33 18.76
N GLY A 43 -9.14 -8.16 19.40
CA GLY A 43 -9.85 -6.89 19.49
C GLY A 43 -9.04 -5.81 20.21
N LEU A 44 -8.37 -6.15 21.31
CA LEU A 44 -7.47 -5.24 22.03
C LEU A 44 -6.27 -4.83 21.17
N ARG A 45 -5.73 -5.75 20.35
CA ARG A 45 -4.67 -5.45 19.38
C ARG A 45 -5.15 -4.50 18.29
N LEU A 46 -6.34 -4.71 17.72
CA LEU A 46 -6.91 -3.80 16.73
C LEU A 46 -7.20 -2.43 17.32
N TYR A 47 -7.66 -2.36 18.58
CA TYR A 47 -7.85 -1.09 19.28
C TYR A 47 -6.53 -0.35 19.55
N ARG A 48 -5.45 -1.07 19.90
CA ARG A 48 -4.12 -0.47 20.12
C ARG A 48 -3.40 -0.09 18.82
N ASN A 49 -3.69 -0.80 17.74
CA ASN A 49 -3.15 -0.54 16.40
C ASN A 49 -4.20 0.19 15.58
N SER A 50 -4.35 1.49 15.84
CA SER A 50 -5.37 2.32 15.21
C SER A 50 -5.24 2.32 13.67
N TRP A 51 -4.03 2.11 13.15
CA TRP A 51 -3.77 1.93 11.72
C TRP A 51 -4.47 0.72 11.08
N ALA A 52 -4.77 -0.33 11.86
CA ALA A 52 -5.39 -1.59 11.43
C ALA A 52 -6.92 -1.55 11.52
N ALA A 53 -7.51 -0.52 12.14
CA ALA A 53 -8.94 -0.38 12.38
C ALA A 53 -9.50 0.90 11.73
N PRO A 54 -9.59 0.96 10.39
CA PRO A 54 -10.00 2.18 9.67
C PRO A 54 -11.39 2.70 10.05
N GLY A 55 -12.32 1.81 10.44
CA GLY A 55 -13.66 2.19 10.88
C GLY A 55 -13.71 2.83 12.29
N LEU A 56 -12.65 2.69 13.10
CA LEU A 56 -12.57 3.25 14.44
C LEU A 56 -11.65 4.48 14.50
N HIS A 57 -10.62 4.51 13.65
CA HIS A 57 -9.60 5.57 13.66
C HIS A 57 -9.25 6.05 12.24
N PRO A 58 -10.19 6.72 11.55
CA PRO A 58 -10.02 7.11 10.14
C PRO A 58 -8.75 7.96 9.91
N ASP A 59 -8.40 8.82 10.86
CA ASP A 59 -7.28 9.77 10.75
C ASP A 59 -5.90 9.12 10.95
N THR A 60 -5.87 7.89 11.47
CA THR A 60 -4.62 7.14 11.71
C THR A 60 -4.53 5.86 10.88
N ALA A 61 -5.58 5.57 10.11
CA ALA A 61 -5.68 4.38 9.29
C ALA A 61 -4.64 4.43 8.17
N LEU A 62 -3.81 3.39 8.03
CA LEU A 62 -2.86 3.26 6.92
C LEU A 62 -3.43 2.41 5.77
N THR A 63 -4.45 1.61 6.08
CA THR A 63 -5.22 0.82 5.10
C THR A 63 -6.08 1.72 4.21
N GLY A 64 -6.40 1.27 3.00
CA GLY A 64 -7.22 1.97 2.02
C GLY A 64 -6.42 2.39 0.79
N GLU A 65 -6.89 3.45 0.13
CA GLU A 65 -6.32 3.96 -1.11
C GLU A 65 -5.71 5.34 -0.90
N TRP A 66 -4.54 5.55 -1.50
CA TRP A 66 -3.75 6.76 -1.40
C TRP A 66 -3.19 7.14 -2.77
N VAL A 67 -3.22 8.44 -3.08
CA VAL A 67 -2.78 9.01 -4.35
C VAL A 67 -1.91 10.22 -4.07
N GLY A 68 -0.85 10.39 -4.85
CA GLY A 68 -0.01 11.59 -4.77
C GLY A 68 0.92 11.75 -5.97
N ILE A 69 1.71 12.82 -5.93
CA ILE A 69 2.79 13.08 -6.88
C ILE A 69 4.11 13.05 -6.11
N LEU A 70 5.03 12.22 -6.55
CA LEU A 70 6.39 12.16 -6.05
C LEU A 70 7.32 12.94 -6.98
N LYS A 71 8.25 13.69 -6.39
CA LYS A 71 9.21 14.55 -7.08
C LYS A 71 10.60 14.38 -6.46
N PRO A 72 11.67 14.64 -7.22
CA PRO A 72 13.01 14.74 -6.64
C PRO A 72 13.05 15.78 -5.52
N PRO A 73 13.92 15.60 -4.50
CA PRO A 73 14.06 16.55 -3.42
C PRO A 73 14.47 17.93 -3.93
N SER A 74 13.93 18.97 -3.29
CA SER A 74 14.29 20.36 -3.58
C SER A 74 15.78 20.57 -3.35
N ARG A 75 16.50 21.03 -4.38
CA ARG A 75 17.92 21.36 -4.29
C ARG A 75 18.12 22.79 -3.78
N PRO A 76 19.26 23.10 -3.14
CA PRO A 76 19.61 24.47 -2.78
C PRO A 76 19.61 25.39 -4.01
N ALA A 77 19.38 26.69 -3.77
CA ALA A 77 19.36 27.68 -4.83
C ALA A 77 20.64 27.59 -5.68
N PRO A 78 20.52 27.68 -7.01
CA PRO A 78 21.69 27.62 -7.86
C PRO A 78 22.66 28.77 -7.54
N PRO A 79 23.97 28.56 -7.74
CA PRO A 79 24.94 29.63 -7.58
C PRO A 79 24.60 30.81 -8.50
N ASP A 80 25.01 32.02 -8.12
CA ASP A 80 24.86 33.18 -8.99
C ASP A 80 25.74 32.99 -10.24
N LEU A 81 25.08 32.85 -11.40
CA LEU A 81 25.70 32.68 -12.71
C LEU A 81 25.78 34.01 -13.49
N SER A 82 25.64 35.14 -12.80
CA SER A 82 25.86 36.46 -13.36
C SER A 82 27.32 36.60 -13.88
N PRO A 83 27.57 37.47 -14.88
CA PRO A 83 28.91 37.68 -15.40
C PRO A 83 29.86 38.13 -14.27
N ASN A 84 30.90 37.35 -14.00
CA ASN A 84 31.85 37.61 -12.93
C ASN A 84 33.28 37.63 -13.51
N PRO A 85 34.07 38.71 -13.32
CA PRO A 85 35.44 38.79 -13.83
C PRO A 85 36.40 37.76 -13.22
N PHE A 86 36.01 37.10 -12.12
CA PHE A 86 36.81 36.08 -11.44
C PHE A 86 36.47 34.64 -11.86
N VAL A 87 35.47 34.44 -12.73
CA VAL A 87 35.05 33.12 -13.23
C VAL A 87 35.25 33.07 -14.74
N ALA A 88 35.86 31.99 -15.25
CA ALA A 88 36.00 31.81 -16.68
C ALA A 88 34.62 31.66 -17.34
N GLU A 89 34.41 32.31 -18.48
CA GLU A 89 33.14 32.25 -19.22
C GLU A 89 32.79 30.81 -19.65
N SER A 90 33.80 29.96 -19.90
CA SER A 90 33.62 28.53 -20.17
C SER A 90 32.95 27.80 -19.01
N ASP A 91 33.43 28.05 -17.79
CA ASP A 91 32.95 27.38 -16.58
C ASP A 91 31.53 27.84 -16.25
N ARG A 92 31.24 29.12 -16.50
CA ARG A 92 29.89 29.67 -16.40
C ARG A 92 28.91 29.01 -17.39
N GLN A 93 29.32 28.82 -18.64
CA GLN A 93 28.49 28.18 -19.66
C GLN A 93 28.25 26.70 -19.37
N GLU A 94 29.25 26.00 -18.85
CA GLU A 94 29.10 24.60 -18.43
C GLU A 94 28.15 24.49 -17.25
N ALA A 95 28.30 25.34 -16.22
CA ALA A 95 27.37 25.38 -15.09
C ALA A 95 25.92 25.67 -15.51
N ILE A 96 25.70 26.55 -16.51
CA ILE A 96 24.36 26.78 -17.07
C ILE A 96 23.82 25.52 -17.79
N ARG A 97 24.67 24.81 -18.54
CA ARG A 97 24.27 23.57 -19.22
C ARG A 97 23.90 22.49 -18.21
N GLU A 98 24.74 22.26 -17.21
CA GLU A 98 24.49 21.31 -16.13
C GLU A 98 23.19 21.65 -15.40
N LEU A 99 22.96 22.93 -15.08
CA LEU A 99 21.73 23.37 -14.42
C LEU A 99 20.49 23.06 -15.28
N ARG A 100 20.56 23.31 -16.59
CA ARG A 100 19.45 23.00 -17.51
C ARG A 100 19.19 21.51 -17.60
N GLN A 101 20.25 20.71 -17.69
CA GLN A 101 20.15 19.26 -17.73
C GLN A 101 19.55 18.72 -16.43
N GLN A 102 20.03 19.18 -15.28
CA GLN A 102 19.47 18.82 -13.98
C GLN A 102 17.99 19.21 -13.84
N LYS A 103 17.61 20.41 -14.29
CA LYS A 103 16.19 20.84 -14.27
C LYS A 103 15.33 19.93 -15.15
N GLN A 104 15.86 19.50 -16.29
CA GLN A 104 15.17 18.56 -17.18
C GLN A 104 15.05 17.18 -16.53
N ASP A 105 16.13 16.65 -15.96
CA ASP A 105 16.13 15.37 -15.24
C ASP A 105 15.14 15.39 -14.07
N ASP A 106 15.14 16.47 -13.28
CA ASP A 106 14.23 16.62 -12.14
C ASP A 106 12.76 16.65 -12.60
N PHE A 107 12.50 17.30 -13.73
CA PHE A 107 11.18 17.37 -14.36
C PHE A 107 10.74 16.03 -14.96
N ASP A 108 11.66 15.25 -15.52
CA ASP A 108 11.43 13.94 -16.09
C ASP A 108 11.24 12.85 -15.02
N ASN A 109 11.76 13.08 -13.82
CA ASN A 109 11.67 12.16 -12.68
C ASN A 109 10.42 12.33 -11.81
N VAL A 110 9.49 13.23 -12.18
CA VAL A 110 8.18 13.32 -11.51
C VAL A 110 7.35 12.06 -11.78
N ARG A 111 6.71 11.52 -10.74
CA ARG A 111 5.85 10.32 -10.82
C ARG A 111 4.52 10.58 -10.13
N ALA A 112 3.42 10.13 -10.72
CA ALA A 112 2.18 9.89 -9.98
C ALA A 112 2.28 8.51 -9.31
N ILE A 113 1.76 8.39 -8.10
CA ILE A 113 1.74 7.14 -7.34
C ILE A 113 0.33 6.87 -6.81
N PHE A 114 -0.05 5.60 -6.85
CA PHE A 114 -1.24 5.04 -6.22
C PHE A 114 -0.83 3.89 -5.31
N VAL A 115 -1.21 3.97 -4.04
CA VAL A 115 -0.93 2.94 -3.03
C VAL A 115 -2.26 2.40 -2.54
N ARG A 116 -2.46 1.09 -2.71
CA ARG A 116 -3.62 0.38 -2.16
C ARG A 116 -3.14 -0.61 -1.12
N THR A 117 -3.59 -0.42 0.12
CA THR A 117 -3.20 -1.23 1.27
C THR A 117 -4.44 -1.82 1.94
N SER A 118 -4.30 -3.04 2.45
CA SER A 118 -5.30 -3.71 3.26
C SER A 118 -4.61 -4.49 4.37
N LEU A 119 -5.32 -4.74 5.46
CA LEU A 119 -4.82 -5.61 6.52
C LEU A 119 -4.65 -7.03 5.96
N ASP A 120 -3.50 -7.65 6.24
CA ASP A 120 -3.32 -9.06 5.92
C ASP A 120 -3.96 -9.94 7.02
N PRO A 121 -5.01 -10.72 6.70
CA PRO A 121 -5.68 -11.55 7.70
C PRO A 121 -4.87 -12.79 8.12
N PHE A 122 -3.85 -13.19 7.34
CA PHE A 122 -3.14 -14.45 7.55
C PHE A 122 -1.96 -14.35 8.51
N HIS A 123 -1.45 -13.14 8.76
CA HIS A 123 -0.33 -12.90 9.68
C HIS A 123 -0.85 -12.45 11.06
N ILE A 124 -1.45 -13.38 11.81
CA ILE A 124 -2.02 -13.12 13.15
C ILE A 124 -0.94 -12.71 14.16
N ALA A 125 0.30 -13.16 13.96
CA ALA A 125 1.44 -12.88 14.85
C ALA A 125 2.07 -11.50 14.60
N SER A 126 2.10 -11.04 13.34
CA SER A 126 2.71 -9.78 12.91
C SER A 126 1.70 -8.98 12.09
N ALA A 127 1.30 -7.82 12.59
CA ALA A 127 0.38 -6.97 11.86
C ALA A 127 1.09 -6.45 10.59
N SER A 128 0.69 -6.95 9.42
CA SER A 128 1.26 -6.60 8.12
C SER A 128 0.19 -6.03 7.18
N LEU A 129 0.64 -5.23 6.23
CA LEU A 129 -0.16 -4.75 5.12
C LEU A 129 0.07 -5.65 3.90
N ARG A 130 -0.96 -5.78 3.09
CA ARG A 130 -0.91 -6.36 1.75
C ARG A 130 -1.57 -5.44 0.75
N GLY A 131 -1.15 -5.52 -0.51
CA GLY A 131 -1.76 -4.76 -1.59
C GLY A 131 -0.79 -4.53 -2.73
N SER A 132 -0.86 -3.34 -3.32
CA SER A 132 -0.09 -2.99 -4.51
C SER A 132 0.22 -1.50 -4.55
N VAL A 133 1.33 -1.17 -5.21
CA VAL A 133 1.69 0.19 -5.56
C VAL A 133 1.74 0.29 -7.08
N THR A 134 1.08 1.29 -7.65
CA THR A 134 1.19 1.61 -9.08
C THR A 134 1.81 2.99 -9.21
N MET A 135 2.80 3.13 -10.08
CA MET A 135 3.39 4.41 -10.44
C MET A 135 3.21 4.70 -11.93
N CYS A 136 3.18 5.99 -12.27
CA CYS A 136 3.16 6.47 -13.64
C CYS A 136 4.13 7.65 -13.79
N GLY A 137 4.97 7.59 -14.82
CA GLY A 137 5.83 8.70 -15.21
C GLY A 137 5.23 9.56 -16.32
N ARG A 138 6.02 10.50 -16.81
CA ARG A 138 5.65 11.36 -17.94
C ARG A 138 5.43 10.61 -19.24
N ASP A 139 6.12 9.49 -19.41
CA ASP A 139 5.97 8.60 -20.55
C ASP A 139 4.60 7.88 -20.56
N GLY A 140 3.82 8.02 -19.49
CA GLY A 140 2.51 7.40 -19.32
C GLY A 140 2.59 5.90 -19.07
N LYS A 141 3.79 5.33 -18.90
CA LYS A 141 3.94 3.91 -18.62
C LYS A 141 3.61 3.64 -17.17
N LEU A 142 2.75 2.64 -16.98
CA LEU A 142 2.40 2.15 -15.66
C LEU A 142 3.44 1.14 -15.19
N ILE A 143 3.94 1.34 -13.98
CA ILE A 143 4.79 0.37 -13.30
C ILE A 143 4.00 -0.12 -12.08
N ASN A 144 3.72 -1.42 -12.05
CA ASN A 144 3.02 -2.06 -10.94
C ASN A 144 4.03 -2.79 -10.07
N TYR A 145 3.93 -2.55 -8.77
CA TYR A 145 4.72 -3.21 -7.74
C TYR A 145 3.79 -3.99 -6.81
N ALA A 146 4.17 -5.23 -6.54
CA ALA A 146 3.75 -5.88 -5.31
C ALA A 146 4.63 -5.35 -4.16
N PHE A 147 4.21 -5.57 -2.92
CA PHE A 147 5.04 -5.20 -1.77
C PHE A 147 4.95 -6.19 -0.62
N THR A 148 6.04 -6.26 0.14
CA THR A 148 6.05 -6.83 1.48
C THR A 148 6.12 -5.71 2.51
N THR A 149 5.46 -5.91 3.65
CA THR A 149 5.54 -4.93 4.75
C THR A 149 6.83 -5.18 5.52
N ASN A 150 7.70 -4.18 5.56
CA ASN A 150 8.88 -4.18 6.43
C ASN A 150 8.50 -3.76 7.85
N ARG A 151 7.83 -2.60 7.97
CA ARG A 151 7.37 -2.07 9.26
C ARG A 151 6.03 -1.35 9.08
N VAL A 152 5.16 -1.45 10.07
CA VAL A 152 3.92 -0.67 10.14
C VAL A 152 3.62 -0.30 11.59
N SER A 153 3.14 0.92 11.82
CA SER A 153 2.83 1.46 13.14
C SER A 153 1.78 2.57 13.03
N ASN A 154 1.30 3.10 14.16
CA ASN A 154 0.35 4.23 14.14
C ASN A 154 0.95 5.51 13.50
N ALA A 155 2.29 5.61 13.40
CA ALA A 155 2.97 6.77 12.82
C ALA A 155 3.18 6.64 11.31
N GLY A 156 3.11 5.43 10.74
CA GLY A 156 3.51 5.23 9.34
C GLY A 156 3.79 3.78 8.95
N MET A 157 4.21 3.60 7.70
CA MET A 157 4.54 2.31 7.08
C MET A 157 5.86 2.37 6.31
N SER A 158 6.53 1.23 6.24
CA SER A 158 7.72 0.97 5.41
C SER A 158 7.42 -0.27 4.59
N LEU A 159 7.40 -0.11 3.26
CA LEU A 159 7.05 -1.15 2.30
C LEU A 159 8.25 -1.44 1.41
N ILE A 160 8.58 -2.72 1.22
CA ILE A 160 9.56 -3.15 0.23
C ILE A 160 8.77 -3.49 -1.04
N LEU A 161 8.92 -2.65 -2.06
CA LEU A 161 8.31 -2.79 -3.37
C LEU A 161 9.17 -3.70 -4.24
N TYR A 162 8.52 -4.59 -4.98
CA TYR A 162 9.20 -5.45 -5.95
C TYR A 162 8.33 -5.64 -7.19
N ASN A 163 9.00 -5.73 -8.33
CA ASN A 163 8.38 -6.03 -9.61
C ASN A 163 8.99 -7.32 -10.16
N ASP A 164 8.19 -8.39 -10.19
CA ASP A 164 8.57 -9.72 -10.64
C ASP A 164 9.13 -9.74 -12.08
N THR A 165 8.80 -8.72 -12.89
CA THR A 165 9.22 -8.65 -14.30
C THR A 165 10.55 -7.95 -14.52
N GLN A 166 11.04 -7.15 -13.57
CA GLN A 166 12.18 -6.24 -13.82
C GLN A 166 13.34 -6.40 -12.84
N SER A 167 13.30 -7.36 -11.89
CA SER A 167 14.33 -7.51 -10.85
C SER A 167 14.59 -6.23 -10.05
N GLN A 168 13.63 -5.31 -10.06
CA GLN A 168 13.73 -4.00 -9.45
C GLN A 168 13.07 -4.05 -8.08
N PHE A 169 13.83 -3.61 -7.09
CA PHE A 169 13.39 -3.44 -5.72
C PHE A 169 13.43 -1.95 -5.38
N GLY A 170 12.50 -1.49 -4.56
CA GLY A 170 12.52 -0.16 -3.99
C GLY A 170 11.84 -0.16 -2.64
N ASN A 171 12.10 0.84 -1.82
CA ASN A 171 11.44 1.02 -0.54
C ASN A 171 10.52 2.24 -0.60
N LEU A 172 9.34 2.12 -0.02
CA LEU A 172 8.42 3.22 0.20
C LEU A 172 8.22 3.38 1.70
N ASP A 173 8.83 4.41 2.25
CA ASP A 173 8.67 4.82 3.64
C ASP A 173 7.65 5.96 3.69
N ALA A 174 6.61 5.83 4.49
CA ALA A 174 5.55 6.83 4.58
C ALA A 174 5.20 7.13 6.04
N THR A 175 5.16 8.41 6.39
CA THR A 175 4.77 8.91 7.72
C THR A 175 3.42 9.59 7.63
N LEU A 176 2.50 9.23 8.52
CA LEU A 176 1.15 9.79 8.57
C LEU A 176 1.10 11.00 9.49
N HIS A 177 0.73 12.14 8.94
CA HIS A 177 0.50 13.38 9.69
C HIS A 177 -0.78 14.05 9.18
N GLU A 178 -1.74 14.29 10.08
CA GLU A 178 -2.99 15.01 9.79
C GLU A 178 -3.74 14.51 8.54
N GLY A 179 -3.79 13.18 8.35
CA GLY A 179 -4.48 12.56 7.21
C GLY A 179 -3.71 12.60 5.89
N VAL A 180 -2.44 13.03 5.89
CA VAL A 180 -1.52 13.02 4.76
C VAL A 180 -0.37 12.05 5.02
N LEU A 181 -0.08 11.19 4.04
CA LEU A 181 1.10 10.34 4.07
C LEU A 181 2.25 11.03 3.36
N ALA A 182 3.18 11.59 4.12
CA ALA A 182 4.46 12.04 3.59
C ALA A 182 5.26 10.80 3.19
N ALA A 183 5.42 10.59 1.89
CA ALA A 183 6.04 9.43 1.29
C ALA A 183 7.44 9.73 0.76
N ASP A 184 8.33 8.81 1.05
CA ASP A 184 9.70 8.77 0.61
C ASP A 184 9.94 7.44 -0.14
N TYR A 185 10.24 7.54 -1.42
CA TYR A 185 10.52 6.41 -2.29
C TYR A 185 12.01 6.32 -2.62
N HIS A 186 12.61 5.23 -2.19
CA HIS A 186 14.00 4.83 -2.46
C HIS A 186 14.02 3.65 -3.44
N GLY A 187 14.03 3.93 -4.74
CA GLY A 187 14.09 2.90 -5.78
C GLY A 187 15.49 2.66 -6.35
N PHE A 188 15.53 1.90 -7.45
CA PHE A 188 16.74 1.73 -8.29
C PHE A 188 17.26 3.06 -8.82
N GLU A 189 16.36 4.01 -9.10
CA GLU A 189 16.52 5.46 -9.30
C GLU A 189 15.20 5.93 -9.95
N PRO A 190 14.68 7.12 -9.64
CA PRO A 190 15.18 8.17 -8.74
C PRO A 190 14.66 8.09 -7.29
N TYR A 191 15.37 8.76 -6.37
CA TYR A 191 14.87 9.11 -5.04
C TYR A 191 13.77 10.16 -5.14
N LEU A 192 12.59 9.89 -4.59
CA LEU A 192 11.43 10.75 -4.75
C LEU A 192 10.67 10.97 -3.45
N LEU A 193 10.19 12.20 -3.25
CA LEU A 193 9.43 12.65 -2.11
C LEU A 193 8.07 13.18 -2.54
N GLY A 194 7.05 13.00 -1.73
CA GLY A 194 5.77 13.66 -1.95
C GLY A 194 4.69 13.29 -0.95
N ASP A 195 3.59 14.02 -1.00
CA ASP A 195 2.45 13.82 -0.11
C ASP A 195 1.39 12.97 -0.78
N LEU A 196 0.95 11.90 -0.12
CA LEU A 196 -0.15 11.06 -0.55
C LEU A 196 -1.39 11.39 0.28
N ARG A 197 -2.51 11.59 -0.42
CA ARG A 197 -3.81 11.85 0.19
C ARG A 197 -4.75 10.70 -0.14
N ARG A 198 -5.84 10.59 0.62
CA ARG A 198 -6.92 9.67 0.28
C ARG A 198 -7.44 9.99 -1.12
N GLY A 199 -7.48 8.98 -1.97
CA GLY A 199 -7.84 9.13 -3.37
C GLY A 199 -8.07 7.79 -4.03
N SER A 200 -8.87 7.80 -5.08
CA SER A 200 -9.27 6.62 -5.84
C SER A 200 -8.30 6.32 -6.98
N ARG A 201 -8.50 5.16 -7.62
CA ARG A 201 -7.82 4.82 -8.88
C ARG A 201 -8.02 5.89 -9.97
N GLN A 202 -9.20 6.53 -10.03
CA GLN A 202 -9.51 7.54 -11.04
C GLN A 202 -8.69 8.83 -10.82
N ASP A 203 -8.48 9.24 -9.57
CA ASP A 203 -7.65 10.39 -9.24
C ASP A 203 -6.19 10.16 -9.69
N PHE A 204 -5.70 8.94 -9.51
CA PHE A 204 -4.39 8.53 -10.02
C PHE A 204 -4.32 8.58 -11.55
N GLU A 205 -5.33 8.05 -12.25
CA GLU A 205 -5.37 8.08 -13.71
C GLU A 205 -5.38 9.50 -14.27
N GLN A 206 -6.13 10.41 -13.63
CA GLN A 206 -6.12 11.84 -13.96
C GLN A 206 -4.75 12.48 -13.69
N ALA A 207 -4.12 12.17 -12.56
CA ALA A 207 -2.77 12.65 -12.24
C ALA A 207 -1.74 12.15 -13.28
N CYS A 208 -1.79 10.87 -13.65
CA CYS A 208 -0.94 10.28 -14.68
C CYS A 208 -1.17 10.94 -16.05
N ALA A 209 -2.43 11.11 -16.47
CA ALA A 209 -2.76 11.77 -17.73
C ALA A 209 -2.27 13.22 -17.80
N SER A 210 -2.39 13.97 -16.69
CA SER A 210 -1.90 15.35 -16.63
C SER A 210 -0.37 15.44 -16.74
N LEU A 211 0.37 14.54 -16.07
CA LEU A 211 1.83 14.45 -16.22
C LEU A 211 2.25 14.14 -17.66
N THR A 212 1.57 13.19 -18.31
CA THR A 212 1.85 12.85 -19.71
C THR A 212 1.50 13.99 -20.66
N ALA A 213 0.41 14.72 -20.41
CA ALA A 213 0.04 15.88 -21.22
C ALA A 213 1.09 17.00 -21.12
N SER A 214 1.56 17.30 -19.90
CA SER A 214 2.64 18.27 -19.68
C SER A 214 3.95 17.87 -20.35
N ALA A 215 4.21 16.58 -20.57
CA ALA A 215 5.40 16.10 -21.30
C ALA A 215 5.37 16.42 -22.79
N ARG A 216 4.17 16.59 -23.35
CA ARG A 216 3.99 16.87 -24.79
C ARG A 216 4.01 18.36 -25.12
N GLN A 217 3.95 19.24 -24.12
CA GLN A 217 4.11 20.67 -24.32
C GLN A 217 5.60 21.01 -24.31
N PRO A 218 6.17 21.55 -25.40
CA PRO A 218 7.54 22.06 -25.36
C PRO A 218 7.61 23.16 -24.30
N ALA A 219 8.65 23.13 -23.46
CA ALA A 219 8.93 24.21 -22.52
C ALA A 219 9.02 25.53 -23.32
N GLN A 220 8.00 26.37 -23.20
CA GLN A 220 7.98 27.72 -23.76
C GLN A 220 8.87 28.65 -22.93
#